data_AF-A0A142XVB4-F1
#
_entry.id   AF-A0A142XVB4-F1
#
_cell.length_a   1.000
_cell.length_b   1.000
_cell.length_c   1.000
_cell.angle_alpha   90.00
_cell.angle_beta   90.00
_cell.angle_gamma   90.00
#
_symmetry.space_group_name_H-M   'P 1'
#
loop_
_entity.id
_entity.type
_entity.pdbx_description
1 polymer ?
#
loop_
_entity_poly.entity_id
_entity_poly.type
_entity_poly.pdbx_seq_one_letter_code
_entity_poly.pdbx_strand_id
1 'polypeptide(L)'
;MKNIGSIPGNNWNNLDPEQELAAMRGQPQGTEARVCEDIAERQALGIAKYGKTVAENPLELREWLQHAYEECLDQAVYLKRAIEQIDYFKAMMK
;
A
#
# COMPACT_ATOMS: atom_id res chain seq x y z
N MET A 1 30.40 36.83 -1.22
CA MET A 1 30.22 36.46 -2.63
C MET A 1 30.08 34.95 -2.75
N LYS A 2 28.84 34.45 -2.74
CA LYS A 2 28.39 33.30 -3.54
C LYS A 2 26.98 33.66 -3.98
N ASN A 3 26.86 33.90 -5.28
CA ASN A 3 25.67 34.33 -5.97
C ASN A 3 24.70 33.15 -6.00
N ILE A 4 23.70 33.13 -5.11
CA ILE A 4 22.56 32.22 -5.26
C ILE A 4 21.77 32.74 -6.45
N GLY A 5 22.02 32.15 -7.61
CA GLY A 5 21.39 32.51 -8.86
C GLY A 5 19.88 32.59 -8.70
N SER A 6 19.31 33.66 -9.22
CA SER A 6 17.88 33.81 -9.45
C SER A 6 17.30 32.52 -10.02
N ILE A 7 16.39 31.89 -9.28
CA ILE A 7 15.46 30.93 -9.88
C ILE A 7 14.50 31.78 -10.73
N PRO A 8 14.48 31.61 -12.06
CA PRO A 8 13.61 32.39 -12.90
C PRO A 8 12.18 31.88 -12.75
N GLY A 9 11.32 32.73 -12.16
CA GLY A 9 9.87 32.70 -12.38
C GLY A 9 9.11 31.49 -11.86
N ASN A 10 8.98 31.33 -10.54
CA ASN A 10 7.78 30.69 -10.02
C ASN A 10 6.78 31.77 -9.65
N ASN A 11 5.77 31.95 -10.50
CA ASN A 11 4.57 32.68 -10.15
C ASN A 11 3.75 31.81 -9.18
N TRP A 12 4.08 31.86 -7.89
CA TRP A 12 3.45 31.07 -6.81
C TRP A 12 1.97 31.43 -6.55
N ASN A 13 1.35 32.29 -7.37
CA ASN A 13 0.03 32.82 -7.09
C ASN A 13 -1.14 32.09 -7.75
N ASN A 14 -0.94 30.94 -8.42
CA ASN A 14 -2.06 30.20 -9.06
C ASN A 14 -1.85 28.67 -9.16
N LEU A 15 -1.09 28.04 -8.27
CA LEU A 15 -1.16 26.58 -8.21
C LEU A 15 -2.39 26.22 -7.37
N ASP A 16 -3.27 25.39 -7.95
CA ASP A 16 -4.33 24.82 -7.14
C ASP A 16 -3.67 23.91 -6.05
N PRO A 17 -4.28 23.79 -4.85
CA PRO A 17 -3.70 22.99 -3.77
C PRO A 17 -3.47 21.51 -4.14
N GLU A 18 -4.18 21.00 -5.15
CA GLU A 18 -4.07 19.63 -5.62
C GLU A 18 -2.82 19.42 -6.50
N GLN A 19 -2.45 20.41 -7.30
CA GLN A 19 -1.25 20.48 -8.13
C GLN A 19 0.00 20.67 -7.30
N GLU A 20 -0.05 21.51 -6.25
CA GLU A 20 1.05 21.60 -5.27
C GLU A 20 1.22 20.27 -4.53
N LEU A 21 0.13 19.66 -4.06
CA LEU A 21 0.19 18.37 -3.40
C LEU A 21 0.72 17.28 -4.35
N ALA A 22 0.27 17.27 -5.60
CA ALA A 22 0.75 16.33 -6.63
C ALA A 22 2.24 16.53 -6.93
N ALA A 23 2.72 17.77 -7.00
CA ALA A 23 4.14 18.08 -7.17
C ALA A 23 5.00 17.69 -5.95
N MET A 24 4.39 17.61 -4.75
CA MET A 24 5.03 17.15 -3.52
C MET A 24 4.96 15.63 -3.29
N ARG A 25 4.21 14.87 -4.11
CA ARG A 25 4.18 13.39 -4.01
C ARG A 25 5.51 12.81 -4.47
N GLY A 26 6.40 12.53 -3.52
CA GLY A 26 7.60 11.72 -3.72
C GLY A 26 7.30 10.22 -3.70
N GLN A 27 8.26 9.40 -4.13
CA GLN A 27 8.19 7.95 -3.91
C GLN A 27 8.09 7.66 -2.40
N PRO A 28 7.28 6.68 -1.98
CA PRO A 28 7.22 6.27 -0.58
C PRO A 28 8.61 5.82 -0.13
N GLN A 29 8.92 6.01 1.16
CA GLN A 29 10.18 5.62 1.78
C GLN A 29 9.89 4.69 2.97
N GLY A 30 10.90 3.97 3.47
CA GLY A 30 10.76 3.20 4.72
C GLY A 30 9.81 2.01 4.63
N THR A 31 8.77 1.98 5.46
CA THR A 31 7.83 0.85 5.51
C THR A 31 6.86 0.88 4.35
N GLU A 32 6.41 2.07 3.97
CA GLU A 32 5.50 2.31 2.86
C GLU A 32 6.14 1.90 1.53
N ALA A 33 7.44 2.16 1.34
CA ALA A 33 8.18 1.71 0.15
C ALA A 33 8.17 0.18 0.01
N ARG A 34 8.43 -0.52 1.12
CA ARG A 34 8.43 -2.00 1.16
C ARG A 34 7.04 -2.57 0.88
N VAL A 35 5.98 -1.93 1.37
CA VAL A 35 4.61 -2.32 1.03
C VAL A 35 4.34 -2.15 -0.47
N CYS A 36 4.85 -1.09 -1.11
CA CYS A 36 4.73 -0.94 -2.57
C CYS A 36 5.50 -2.03 -3.33
N GLU A 37 6.67 -2.44 -2.85
CA GLU A 37 7.41 -3.58 -3.40
C GLU A 37 6.63 -4.89 -3.25
N ASP A 38 6.09 -5.17 -2.06
CA ASP A 38 5.26 -6.36 -1.80
C ASP A 38 4.03 -6.41 -2.75
N ILE A 39 3.39 -5.27 -3.01
CA ILE A 39 2.27 -5.17 -3.96
C ILE A 39 2.72 -5.56 -5.37
N ALA A 40 3.85 -5.04 -5.83
CA ALA A 40 4.38 -5.34 -7.16
C ALA A 40 4.75 -6.82 -7.30
N GLU A 41 5.38 -7.40 -6.28
CA GLU A 41 5.73 -8.83 -6.24
C GLU A 41 4.47 -9.71 -6.26
N ARG A 42 3.44 -9.37 -5.47
CA ARG A 42 2.17 -10.12 -5.48
C ARG A 42 1.47 -10.04 -6.82
N GLN A 43 1.52 -8.89 -7.50
CA GLN A 43 0.98 -8.78 -8.86
C GLN A 43 1.71 -9.72 -9.81
N ALA A 44 3.05 -9.75 -9.79
CA ALA A 44 3.83 -10.64 -10.64
C ALA A 44 3.51 -12.12 -10.39
N LEU A 45 3.40 -12.54 -9.13
CA LEU A 45 2.99 -13.89 -8.74
C LEU A 45 1.56 -14.22 -9.20
N GLY A 46 0.63 -13.28 -9.05
CA GLY A 46 -0.76 -13.43 -9.51
C GLY A 46 -0.85 -13.62 -11.01
N ILE A 47 -0.13 -12.81 -11.80
CA ILE A 47 -0.04 -12.95 -13.26
C ILE A 47 0.57 -14.30 -13.62
N ALA A 48 1.66 -14.71 -12.96
CA ALA A 48 2.30 -16.01 -13.22
C ALA A 48 1.36 -17.19 -12.92
N LYS A 49 0.52 -17.09 -11.88
CA LYS A 49 -0.39 -18.16 -11.45
C LYS A 49 -1.69 -18.21 -12.25
N TYR A 50 -2.28 -17.07 -12.57
CA TYR A 50 -3.63 -16.97 -13.13
C TYR A 50 -3.66 -16.44 -14.58
N GLY A 51 -2.51 -16.00 -15.12
CA GLY A 51 -2.36 -15.51 -16.49
C GLY A 51 -2.99 -14.15 -16.75
N LYS A 52 -3.46 -13.45 -15.70
CA LYS A 52 -4.18 -12.18 -15.80
C LYS A 52 -3.94 -11.31 -14.57
N THR A 53 -4.10 -10.01 -14.74
CA THR A 53 -4.13 -9.06 -13.62
C THR A 53 -5.47 -9.10 -12.88
N VAL A 54 -5.53 -8.47 -11.70
CA VAL A 54 -6.78 -8.22 -10.97
C VAL A 54 -7.80 -7.49 -11.84
N ALA A 55 -7.36 -6.51 -12.62
CA ALA A 55 -8.23 -5.71 -13.50
C ALA A 55 -8.84 -6.52 -14.66
N GLU A 56 -8.15 -7.57 -15.11
CA GLU A 56 -8.58 -8.43 -16.22
C GLU A 56 -9.36 -9.66 -15.75
N ASN A 57 -9.66 -9.76 -14.45
CA ASN A 57 -10.35 -10.91 -13.90
C ASN A 57 -11.85 -10.89 -14.28
N PRO A 58 -12.38 -11.91 -14.98
CA PRO A 58 -13.76 -11.91 -15.47
C PRO A 58 -14.81 -12.25 -14.39
N LEU A 59 -14.44 -12.25 -13.11
CA LEU A 59 -15.39 -12.51 -12.02
C LEU A 59 -16.42 -11.39 -11.91
N GLU A 60 -17.66 -11.76 -11.59
CA GLU A 60 -18.70 -10.80 -11.27
C GLU A 60 -18.40 -10.11 -9.93
N LEU A 61 -18.93 -8.90 -9.74
CA LEU A 61 -18.68 -8.11 -8.52
C LEU A 61 -19.03 -8.88 -7.24
N ARG A 62 -20.08 -9.71 -7.26
CA ARG A 62 -20.49 -10.50 -6.09
C ARG A 62 -19.45 -11.56 -5.72
N GLU A 63 -18.84 -12.21 -6.69
CA GLU A 63 -17.80 -13.22 -6.46
C GLU A 63 -16.53 -12.56 -5.94
N TRP A 64 -16.17 -11.41 -6.51
CA TRP A 64 -15.09 -10.56 -6.00
C TRP A 64 -15.27 -10.21 -4.52
N LEU A 65 -16.47 -9.77 -4.15
CA LEU A 65 -16.78 -9.41 -2.76
C LEU A 65 -16.77 -10.62 -1.83
N GLN A 66 -17.24 -11.79 -2.31
CA GLN A 66 -17.22 -13.02 -1.54
C GLN A 66 -15.77 -13.46 -1.23
N HIS A 67 -14.90 -13.46 -2.23
CA HIS A 67 -13.48 -13.77 -2.03
C HIS A 67 -12.78 -12.77 -1.11
N ALA A 68 -13.04 -11.47 -1.29
CA ALA A 68 -12.48 -10.46 -0.40
C ALA A 68 -12.94 -10.64 1.05
N TYR A 69 -14.20 -11.04 1.27
CA TYR A 69 -14.74 -11.35 2.59
C TYR A 69 -14.06 -12.59 3.20
N GLU A 70 -13.88 -13.66 2.44
CA GLU A 70 -13.18 -14.88 2.88
C GLU A 70 -11.72 -14.59 3.27
N GLU A 71 -10.99 -13.82 2.46
CA GLU A 71 -9.62 -13.38 2.79
C GLU A 71 -9.58 -12.50 4.06
N CYS A 72 -10.61 -11.69 4.32
CA CYS A 72 -10.72 -10.95 5.57
C CYS A 72 -10.94 -11.88 6.79
N LEU A 73 -11.66 -12.99 6.63
CA LEU A 73 -11.83 -13.99 7.69
C LEU A 73 -10.49 -14.68 7.99
N ASP A 74 -9.73 -15.06 6.96
CA ASP A 74 -8.39 -15.64 7.12
C ASP A 74 -7.44 -14.67 7.85
N GLN A 75 -7.48 -13.38 7.47
CA GLN A 75 -6.74 -12.32 8.18
C GLN A 75 -7.15 -12.24 9.66
N ALA A 76 -8.44 -12.30 9.97
CA ALA A 76 -8.93 -12.26 11.34
C ALA A 76 -8.44 -13.45 12.18
N VAL A 77 -8.36 -14.65 11.58
CA VAL A 77 -7.79 -15.84 12.23
C VAL A 77 -6.32 -15.63 12.58
N TYR A 78 -5.50 -15.13 11.65
CA TYR A 78 -4.09 -14.85 11.92
C TYR A 78 -3.89 -13.81 13.04
N LEU A 79 -4.67 -12.74 13.01
CA LEU A 79 -4.63 -11.71 14.07
C LEU A 79 -4.99 -12.31 15.43
N LYS A 80 -6.06 -13.10 15.52
CA LYS A 80 -6.49 -13.76 16.76
C LYS A 80 -5.40 -14.68 17.30
N ARG A 81 -4.82 -15.53 16.44
CA ARG A 81 -3.75 -16.47 16.81
C ARG A 81 -2.49 -15.76 17.31
N ALA A 82 -2.13 -14.63 16.70
CA ALA A 82 -0.98 -13.81 17.11
C ALA A 82 -1.21 -13.15 18.47
N ILE A 83 -2.41 -12.62 18.73
CA ILE A 83 -2.79 -12.07 20.04
C ILE A 83 -2.69 -13.14 21.12
N GLU A 84 -3.29 -14.31 20.88
CA GLU A 84 -3.21 -15.45 21.82
C GLU A 84 -1.77 -15.86 22.12
N GLN A 85 -0.90 -15.85 21.11
CA GLN A 85 0.52 -16.15 21.30
C GLN A 85 1.22 -15.12 22.20
N ILE A 86 0.96 -13.84 21.98
CA ILE A 86 1.52 -12.75 22.78
C ILE A 86 1.04 -12.84 24.23
N ASP A 87 -0.25 -13.07 24.44
CA ASP A 87 -0.84 -13.17 25.77
C ASP A 87 -0.32 -14.39 26.54
N TYR A 88 -0.15 -15.52 25.86
CA TYR A 88 0.48 -16.72 26.43
C TYR A 88 1.90 -16.42 26.93
N PHE A 89 2.74 -15.79 26.10
CA PHE A 89 4.10 -15.44 26.51
C PHE A 89 4.15 -14.44 27.67
N LYS A 90 3.27 -13.43 27.65
CA LYS A 90 3.14 -12.49 28.77
C LYS A 90 2.73 -13.18 30.08
N ALA A 91 1.87 -14.20 30.01
CA ALA A 91 1.47 -14.97 31.18
C ALA A 91 2.59 -15.85 31.73
N MET A 92 3.44 -16.44 30.87
CA MET A 92 4.58 -17.25 31.31
C MET A 92 5.76 -16.45 31.89
N MET A 93 5.87 -15.17 31.55
CA MET A 93 6.94 -14.30 32.03
C MET A 93 6.61 -13.60 33.37
N LYS A 94 5.46 -13.88 33.97
CA LYS A 94 5.07 -13.43 35.32
C LYS A 94 5.43 -14.49 36.36
#